data_AF-A0A1Q3QV17-F1
#
_entry.id   AF-A0A1Q3QV17-F1
#
_cell.length_a   1.000
_cell.length_b   1.000
_cell.length_c   1.000
_cell.angle_alpha   90.00
_cell.angle_beta   90.00
_cell.angle_gamma   90.00
#
_symmetry.space_group_name_H-M   'P 1'
#
loop_
_entity.id
_entity.type
_entity.pdbx_description
1 polymer ?
#
loop_
_entity_poly.entity_id
_entity_poly.type
_entity_poly.pdbx_seq_one_letter_code
_entity_poly.pdbx_strand_id
1 'polypeptide(L)'
;MSIDQQHLTREELLLFMDGEMDDKAATQAGVHLARCRECSMALERVEESMKKLDALYRAENLHASEGERQRSLLQARLRQETKERSLRWWQSPLLQPMTYAAAALLVAILSVGLIQRHAMEQSGYSAGKLVPNPKFTPGATRQVAYEEICPAQNDDKDPAVPTSMQQAVFKEYRVRRSARAHEFQVDYLINPQLGGTGEIRNLWPQPYGPTLWNAHAKDDLEDRLHQMVCNREIGISEAQHELATNWIAAYKKYFNTQTPLRKEAALAAVRDDEAWMQR
;
A
#
# COMPACT_ATOMS: atom_id res chain seq x y z
N MET A 1 99.16 -52.64 1.23
CA MET A 1 97.74 -52.87 1.54
C MET A 1 96.94 -51.82 0.79
N SER A 2 96.24 -52.28 -0.23
CA SER A 2 95.42 -51.49 -1.16
C SER A 2 94.19 -50.97 -0.41
N ILE A 3 94.00 -49.66 -0.34
CA ILE A 3 92.73 -49.05 0.10
C ILE A 3 92.01 -48.67 -1.19
N ASP A 4 90.89 -49.35 -1.42
CA ASP A 4 90.04 -49.22 -2.59
C ASP A 4 89.67 -47.77 -2.93
N GLN A 5 89.62 -47.52 -4.23
CA GLN A 5 89.22 -46.25 -4.86
C GLN A 5 87.69 -46.05 -4.83
N GLN A 6 87.04 -46.26 -3.69
CA GLN A 6 85.58 -46.07 -3.60
C GLN A 6 85.26 -44.78 -2.84
N HIS A 7 84.76 -43.79 -3.56
CA HIS A 7 84.24 -42.54 -3.02
C HIS A 7 82.88 -42.77 -2.34
N LEU A 8 82.55 -41.94 -1.35
CA LEU A 8 81.21 -41.87 -0.79
C LEU A 8 80.21 -41.45 -1.89
N THR A 9 79.06 -42.10 -1.92
CA THR A 9 77.97 -41.70 -2.80
C THR A 9 77.35 -40.38 -2.32
N ARG A 10 76.61 -39.71 -3.22
CA ARG A 10 75.92 -38.45 -2.88
C ARG A 10 74.90 -38.64 -1.76
N GLU A 11 74.23 -39.80 -1.71
CA GLU A 11 73.26 -40.13 -0.68
C GLU A 11 73.94 -40.32 0.68
N GLU A 12 75.06 -41.04 0.74
CA GLU A 12 75.85 -41.20 1.97
C GLU A 12 76.41 -39.86 2.49
N LEU A 13 76.84 -38.96 1.59
CA LEU A 13 77.29 -37.62 1.97
C LEU A 13 76.16 -36.78 2.57
N LEU A 14 74.92 -36.92 2.06
CA LEU A 14 73.75 -36.22 2.60
C LEU A 14 73.35 -36.80 3.95
N LEU A 15 73.28 -38.12 4.07
CA LEU A 15 72.98 -38.79 5.35
C LEU A 15 74.03 -38.43 6.42
N PHE A 16 75.31 -38.33 6.04
CA PHE A 16 76.37 -37.90 6.95
C PHE A 16 76.14 -36.47 7.44
N MET A 17 75.79 -35.56 6.53
CA MET A 17 75.55 -34.14 6.82
C MET A 17 74.31 -33.92 7.67
N ASP A 18 73.23 -34.65 7.39
CA ASP A 18 71.96 -34.56 8.12
C ASP A 18 72.02 -35.31 9.47
N GLY A 19 73.12 -36.06 9.73
CA GLY A 19 73.33 -36.82 10.96
C GLY A 19 72.49 -38.09 11.05
N GLU A 20 72.00 -38.59 9.93
CA GLU A 20 71.09 -39.74 9.83
C GLU A 20 71.82 -41.08 9.56
N MET A 21 73.15 -41.08 9.50
CA MET A 21 73.95 -42.31 9.39
C MET A 21 74.08 -43.03 10.74
N ASP A 22 74.21 -44.36 10.71
CA ASP A 22 74.56 -45.13 11.90
C ASP A 22 75.97 -44.77 12.41
N ASP A 23 76.20 -44.88 13.72
CA ASP A 23 77.44 -44.43 14.38
C ASP A 23 78.71 -45.03 13.75
N LYS A 24 78.65 -46.29 13.31
CA LYS A 24 79.80 -46.99 12.72
C LYS A 24 80.08 -46.48 11.32
N ALA A 25 79.05 -46.33 10.49
CA ALA A 25 79.16 -45.78 9.15
C ALA A 25 79.54 -44.29 9.17
N ALA A 26 79.00 -43.49 10.09
CA ALA A 26 79.38 -42.09 10.29
C ALA A 26 80.86 -41.95 10.66
N THR A 27 81.37 -42.80 11.56
CA THR A 27 82.79 -42.81 11.92
C THR A 27 83.68 -43.14 10.71
N GLN A 28 83.28 -44.13 9.91
CA GLN A 28 84.01 -44.51 8.69
C GLN A 28 83.98 -43.40 7.63
N ALA A 29 82.82 -42.78 7.41
CA ALA A 29 82.64 -41.66 6.49
C ALA A 29 83.49 -40.45 6.93
N GLY A 30 83.53 -40.12 8.22
CA GLY A 30 84.38 -39.05 8.76
C GLY A 30 85.88 -39.31 8.54
N VAL A 31 86.35 -40.54 8.76
CA VAL A 31 87.75 -40.93 8.47
C VAL A 31 88.05 -40.84 6.97
N HIS A 32 87.11 -41.22 6.10
CA HIS A 32 87.27 -41.10 4.66
C HIS A 32 87.31 -39.63 4.21
N LEU A 33 86.39 -38.79 4.69
CA LEU A 33 86.34 -37.36 4.38
C LEU A 33 87.62 -36.62 4.79
N ALA A 34 88.25 -37.03 5.90
CA ALA A 34 89.53 -36.47 6.34
C ALA A 34 90.71 -36.80 5.40
N ARG A 35 90.58 -37.81 4.52
CA ARG A 35 91.65 -38.29 3.63
C ARG A 35 91.35 -38.11 2.16
N CYS A 36 90.08 -37.98 1.77
CA CYS A 36 89.62 -37.86 0.40
C CYS A 36 89.16 -36.44 0.09
N ARG A 37 90.01 -35.69 -0.62
CA ARG A 37 89.76 -34.28 -0.98
C ARG A 37 88.53 -34.10 -1.87
N GLU A 38 88.21 -35.07 -2.73
CA GLU A 38 87.05 -34.98 -3.61
C GLU A 38 85.74 -35.04 -2.83
N CYS A 39 85.63 -35.98 -1.88
CA CYS A 39 84.46 -36.12 -1.03
C CYS A 39 84.32 -34.93 -0.07
N SER A 40 85.42 -34.40 0.48
CA SER A 40 85.36 -33.21 1.34
C SER A 40 84.88 -31.97 0.58
N MET A 41 85.40 -31.73 -0.62
CA MET A 41 84.94 -30.61 -1.46
C MET A 41 83.48 -30.79 -1.93
N ALA A 42 83.04 -32.03 -2.16
CA ALA A 42 81.66 -32.32 -2.50
C ALA A 42 80.71 -31.98 -1.34
N LEU A 43 81.09 -32.32 -0.10
CA LEU A 43 80.33 -31.99 1.11
C LEU A 43 80.25 -30.47 1.32
N GLU A 44 81.39 -29.76 1.23
CA GLU A 44 81.44 -28.30 1.34
C GLU A 44 80.53 -27.60 0.33
N ARG A 45 80.49 -28.09 -0.92
CA ARG A 45 79.64 -27.54 -1.97
C ARG A 45 78.14 -27.69 -1.66
N VAL A 46 77.76 -28.83 -1.06
CA VAL A 46 76.38 -29.07 -0.64
C VAL A 46 76.01 -28.14 0.51
N GLU A 47 76.86 -28.03 1.53
CA GLU A 47 76.66 -27.10 2.65
C GLU A 47 76.53 -25.64 2.20
N GLU A 48 77.39 -25.20 1.29
CA GLU A 48 77.34 -23.83 0.74
C GLU A 48 76.03 -23.59 -0.02
N SER A 49 75.58 -24.56 -0.80
CA SER A 49 74.32 -24.48 -1.53
C SER A 49 73.12 -24.36 -0.58
N MET A 50 73.13 -25.11 0.52
CA MET A 50 72.08 -25.03 1.55
C MET A 50 72.10 -23.69 2.29
N LYS A 51 73.28 -23.19 2.69
CA LYS A 51 73.42 -21.86 3.31
C LYS A 51 72.87 -20.76 2.40
N LYS A 52 73.11 -20.87 1.09
CA LYS A 52 72.57 -19.93 0.09
C LYS A 52 71.06 -20.05 -0.04
N LEU A 53 70.51 -21.27 -0.05
CA LEU A 53 69.07 -21.50 -0.11
C LEU A 53 68.36 -20.91 1.12
N ASP A 54 68.91 -21.15 2.32
CA ASP A 54 68.38 -20.61 3.58
C ASP A 54 68.44 -19.08 3.60
N ALA A 55 69.52 -18.47 3.11
CA ALA A 55 69.59 -17.01 2.94
C ALA A 55 68.51 -16.45 2.01
N LEU A 56 68.24 -17.12 0.88
CA LEU A 56 67.16 -16.74 -0.05
C LEU A 56 65.79 -16.87 0.60
N TYR A 57 65.53 -17.99 1.28
CA TYR A 57 64.26 -18.23 1.97
C TYR A 57 63.99 -17.20 3.07
N ARG A 58 65.02 -16.82 3.85
CA ARG A 58 64.89 -15.76 4.85
C ARG A 58 64.62 -14.39 4.22
N ALA A 59 65.29 -14.05 3.11
CA ALA A 59 65.10 -12.78 2.41
C ALA A 59 63.66 -12.64 1.85
N GLU A 60 63.12 -13.70 1.25
CA GLU A 60 61.75 -13.72 0.72
C GLU A 60 60.71 -13.55 1.84
N ASN A 61 60.86 -14.25 2.97
CA ASN A 61 59.97 -14.13 4.11
C ASN A 61 60.00 -12.73 4.76
N LEU A 62 61.17 -12.08 4.80
CA LEU A 62 61.30 -10.70 5.28
C LEU A 62 60.49 -9.74 4.40
N HIS A 63 60.60 -9.84 3.07
CA HIS A 63 59.84 -9.02 2.14
C HIS A 63 58.32 -9.26 2.23
N ALA A 64 57.89 -10.51 2.39
CA ALA A 64 56.49 -10.83 2.62
C ALA A 64 55.97 -10.15 3.90
N SER A 65 56.73 -10.22 5.00
CA SER A 65 56.37 -9.59 6.28
C SER A 65 56.31 -8.05 6.21
N GLU A 66 57.18 -7.43 5.39
CA GLU A 66 57.19 -5.98 5.19
C GLU A 66 55.99 -5.52 4.36
N GLY A 67 55.62 -6.26 3.32
CA GLY A 67 54.42 -6.00 2.52
C GLY A 67 53.13 -6.05 3.35
N GLU A 68 53.02 -7.00 4.27
CA GLU A 68 51.88 -7.09 5.20
C GLU A 68 51.82 -5.90 6.17
N ARG A 69 52.96 -5.46 6.70
CA ARG A 69 53.04 -4.26 7.55
C ARG A 69 52.59 -3.01 6.80
N GLN A 70 53.08 -2.78 5.57
CA GLN A 70 52.68 -1.62 4.77
C GLN A 70 51.18 -1.61 4.45
N ARG A 71 50.59 -2.78 4.13
CA ARG A 71 49.14 -2.91 3.90
C ARG A 71 48.32 -2.56 5.14
N SER A 72 48.73 -3.03 6.32
CA SER A 72 48.02 -2.75 7.57
C SER A 72 48.04 -1.25 7.92
N LEU A 73 49.17 -0.56 7.70
CA LEU A 73 49.28 0.89 7.88
C LEU A 73 48.38 1.67 6.91
N LEU A 74 48.36 1.29 5.63
CA LEU A 74 47.48 1.92 4.64
C LEU A 74 46.00 1.73 5.03
N GLN A 75 45.61 0.52 5.41
CA GLN A 75 44.24 0.23 5.86
C GLN A 75 43.86 1.04 7.10
N ALA A 76 44.77 1.20 8.07
CA ALA A 76 44.54 2.03 9.25
C ALA A 76 44.31 3.50 8.86
N ARG A 77 45.11 4.03 7.93
CA ARG A 77 44.98 5.41 7.44
C ARG A 77 43.68 5.66 6.67
N LEU A 78 43.30 4.74 5.78
CA LEU A 78 42.02 4.81 5.06
C LEU A 78 40.81 4.75 6.02
N ARG A 79 40.90 3.96 7.09
CA ARG A 79 39.87 3.92 8.15
C ARG A 79 39.77 5.23 8.94
N GLN A 80 40.89 5.92 9.18
CA GLN A 80 40.86 7.24 9.80
C GLN A 80 40.19 8.28 8.88
N GLU A 81 40.56 8.34 7.60
CA GLU A 81 39.99 9.32 6.66
C GLU A 81 38.48 9.10 6.41
N THR A 82 38.03 7.85 6.34
CA THR A 82 36.60 7.53 6.17
C THR A 82 35.76 7.98 7.37
N LYS A 83 36.28 7.88 8.59
CA LYS A 83 35.59 8.31 9.81
C LYS A 83 35.48 9.84 9.91
N GLU A 84 36.51 10.58 9.49
CA GLU A 84 36.46 12.05 9.49
C GLU A 84 35.53 12.61 8.39
N ARG A 85 35.44 11.93 7.24
CA ARG A 85 34.59 12.35 6.12
C ARG A 85 33.10 12.07 6.37
N SER A 86 32.74 11.04 7.14
CA SER A 86 31.34 10.68 7.42
C SER A 86 30.65 11.58 8.44
N LEU A 87 31.40 12.33 9.27
CA LEU A 87 30.85 13.17 10.34
C LEU A 87 30.56 14.62 9.92
N ARG A 88 30.98 15.06 8.73
CA ARG A 88 30.94 16.49 8.34
C ARG A 88 30.04 16.85 7.16
N TRP A 89 29.55 15.89 6.38
CA TRP A 89 28.76 16.20 5.18
C TRP A 89 27.38 16.84 5.49
N TRP A 90 26.74 16.47 6.61
CA TRP A 90 25.45 17.03 7.06
C TRP A 90 25.52 18.43 7.71
N GLN A 91 26.71 18.98 7.94
CA GLN A 91 26.94 20.27 8.63
C GLN A 91 27.40 21.37 7.65
N SER A 92 27.30 21.13 6.34
CA SER A 92 27.68 22.12 5.33
C SER A 92 26.63 23.26 5.24
N PRO A 93 27.04 24.55 5.32
CA PRO A 93 26.12 25.69 5.37
C PRO A 93 25.35 25.94 4.05
N LEU A 94 25.69 25.22 2.98
CA LEU A 94 25.03 25.30 1.67
C LEU A 94 23.78 24.40 1.56
N LEU A 95 23.66 23.34 2.37
CA LEU A 95 22.53 22.40 2.30
C LEU A 95 21.41 22.70 3.31
N GLN A 96 21.67 23.56 4.31
CA GLN A 96 20.70 23.92 5.34
C GLN A 96 19.42 24.58 4.78
N PRO A 97 19.45 25.63 3.93
CA PRO A 97 18.22 26.29 3.49
C PRO A 97 17.32 25.39 2.64
N MET A 98 17.89 24.48 1.83
CA MET A 98 17.12 23.53 1.02
C MET A 98 16.39 22.49 1.87
N THR A 99 17.01 22.02 2.97
CA THR A 99 16.35 21.09 3.90
C THR A 99 15.18 21.72 4.65
N TYR A 100 15.30 22.97 5.10
CA TYR A 100 14.20 23.69 5.74
C TYR A 100 13.06 24.00 4.76
N ALA A 101 13.36 24.36 3.52
CA ALA A 101 12.34 24.59 2.49
C ALA A 101 11.56 23.31 2.16
N ALA A 102 12.24 22.17 2.02
CA ALA A 102 11.59 20.88 1.77
C ALA A 102 10.73 20.42 2.95
N ALA A 103 11.20 20.61 4.19
CA ALA A 103 10.43 20.29 5.40
C ALA A 103 9.17 21.18 5.52
N ALA A 104 9.29 22.49 5.25
CA ALA A 104 8.16 23.41 5.23
C ALA A 104 7.12 23.03 4.16
N LEU A 105 7.57 22.60 2.97
CA LEU A 105 6.69 22.15 1.90
C LEU A 105 5.92 20.87 2.30
N LEU A 106 6.59 19.90 2.94
CA LEU A 106 5.95 18.68 3.44
C LEU A 106 4.91 18.99 4.53
N VAL A 107 5.22 19.89 5.46
CA VAL A 107 4.25 20.32 6.49
C VAL A 107 3.07 21.07 5.87
N ALA A 108 3.31 21.89 4.84
CA ALA A 108 2.23 22.56 4.09
C ALA A 108 1.35 21.56 3.33
N ILE A 109 1.94 20.54 2.68
CA ILE A 109 1.18 19.49 1.97
C ILE A 109 0.38 18.65 2.97
N LEU A 110 0.96 18.27 4.10
CA LEU A 110 0.26 17.50 5.14
C LEU A 110 -0.85 18.31 5.81
N SER A 111 -0.62 19.61 6.05
CA SER A 111 -1.66 20.49 6.62
C SER A 111 -2.78 20.78 5.62
N VAL A 112 -2.48 21.03 4.34
CA VAL A 112 -3.48 21.11 3.26
C VAL A 112 -4.23 19.79 3.11
N GLY A 113 -3.55 18.64 3.20
CA GLY A 113 -4.19 17.32 3.17
C GLY A 113 -5.12 17.09 4.36
N LEU A 114 -4.74 17.51 5.57
CA LEU A 114 -5.60 17.47 6.76
C LEU A 114 -6.80 18.42 6.64
N ILE A 115 -6.59 19.65 6.14
CA ILE A 115 -7.65 20.63 5.89
C ILE A 115 -8.60 20.11 4.81
N GLN A 116 -8.09 19.54 3.71
CA GLN A 116 -8.90 18.91 2.66
C GLN A 116 -9.67 17.72 3.20
N ARG A 117 -9.10 16.88 4.08
CA ARG A 117 -9.82 15.76 4.71
C ARG A 117 -10.93 16.26 5.65
N HIS A 118 -10.68 17.27 6.48
CA HIS A 118 -11.71 17.87 7.34
C HIS A 118 -12.79 18.60 6.54
N ALA A 119 -12.41 19.32 5.48
CA ALA A 119 -13.36 19.95 4.57
C ALA A 119 -14.18 18.90 3.80
N MET A 120 -13.59 17.77 3.41
CA MET A 120 -14.30 16.66 2.76
C MET A 120 -15.22 15.91 3.74
N GLU A 121 -14.86 15.85 5.03
CA GLU A 121 -15.70 15.28 6.10
C GLU A 121 -16.93 16.17 6.40
N GLN A 122 -16.79 17.50 6.30
CA GLN A 122 -17.92 18.44 6.36
C GLN A 122 -18.73 18.54 5.05
N SER A 123 -18.08 18.32 3.90
CA SER A 123 -18.75 18.25 2.58
C SER A 123 -19.35 16.85 2.30
N GLY A 124 -19.19 15.92 3.24
CA GLY A 124 -19.56 14.51 3.18
C GLY A 124 -21.05 14.22 3.39
N TYR A 125 -21.95 15.11 2.94
CA TYR A 125 -23.27 14.68 2.48
C TYR A 125 -23.11 14.08 1.08
N SER A 126 -22.26 13.06 0.99
CA SER A 126 -21.87 12.43 -0.27
C SER A 126 -23.12 11.88 -0.96
N ALA A 127 -23.17 11.95 -2.28
CA ALA A 127 -24.28 11.44 -3.11
C ALA A 127 -24.74 10.00 -2.72
N GLY A 128 -23.89 9.18 -2.10
CA GLY A 128 -24.26 7.88 -1.53
C GLY A 128 -25.16 7.90 -0.29
N LYS A 129 -25.44 9.06 0.31
CA LYS A 129 -26.50 9.25 1.31
C LYS A 129 -27.84 9.63 0.67
N LEU A 130 -27.83 10.23 -0.53
CA LEU A 130 -29.02 10.75 -1.20
C LEU A 130 -29.72 9.69 -2.05
N VAL A 131 -28.98 8.68 -2.52
CA VAL A 131 -29.51 7.54 -3.29
C VAL A 131 -29.23 6.26 -2.51
N PRO A 132 -30.18 5.31 -2.44
CA PRO A 132 -29.96 4.05 -1.75
C PRO A 132 -28.80 3.25 -2.34
N ASN A 133 -28.18 2.41 -1.52
CA ASN A 133 -27.15 1.50 -1.99
C ASN A 133 -27.83 0.29 -2.68
N PRO A 134 -27.62 0.05 -3.99
CA PRO A 134 -28.32 -1.02 -4.71
C PRO A 134 -28.02 -2.43 -4.18
N LYS A 135 -26.92 -2.61 -3.43
CA LYS A 135 -26.60 -3.89 -2.78
C LYS A 135 -27.56 -4.23 -1.64
N PHE A 136 -28.02 -3.22 -0.90
CA PHE A 136 -28.94 -3.39 0.23
C PHE A 136 -30.39 -3.17 -0.20
N THR A 137 -30.62 -2.17 -1.05
CA THR A 137 -31.95 -1.77 -1.49
C THR A 137 -32.01 -1.76 -3.02
N PRO A 138 -32.09 -2.93 -3.69
CA PRO A 138 -32.24 -3.02 -5.13
C PRO A 138 -33.64 -2.64 -5.65
N GLY A 139 -34.63 -2.45 -4.76
CA GLY A 139 -36.01 -2.13 -5.14
C GLY A 139 -36.86 -3.38 -5.34
N ALA A 140 -37.18 -4.08 -4.26
CA ALA A 140 -38.02 -5.28 -4.32
C ALA A 140 -39.48 -4.93 -4.69
N THR A 141 -39.99 -5.55 -5.76
CA THR A 141 -41.34 -5.32 -6.30
C THR A 141 -42.17 -6.60 -6.30
N ARG A 142 -43.49 -6.42 -6.41
CA ARG A 142 -44.46 -7.49 -6.68
C ARG A 142 -45.13 -7.23 -8.03
N GLN A 143 -45.67 -8.29 -8.63
CA GLN A 143 -46.50 -8.13 -9.82
C GLN A 143 -47.81 -7.42 -9.42
N VAL A 144 -48.12 -6.34 -10.12
CA VAL A 144 -49.33 -5.54 -9.95
C VAL A 144 -49.97 -5.29 -11.30
N ALA A 145 -51.30 -5.29 -11.31
CA ALA A 145 -52.07 -4.84 -12.47
C ALA A 145 -52.36 -3.34 -12.35
N TYR A 146 -52.63 -2.66 -13.46
CA TYR A 146 -52.92 -1.23 -13.44
C TYR A 146 -54.18 -0.90 -12.65
N GLU A 147 -55.15 -1.79 -12.67
CA GLU A 147 -56.43 -1.66 -11.97
C GLU A 147 -56.24 -1.69 -10.45
N GLU A 148 -55.16 -2.32 -9.99
CA GLU A 148 -54.79 -2.39 -8.57
C GLU A 148 -54.13 -1.09 -8.08
N ILE A 149 -53.31 -0.46 -8.92
CA ILE A 149 -52.52 0.71 -8.53
C ILE A 149 -53.16 2.05 -8.92
N CYS A 150 -54.12 2.07 -9.85
CA CYS A 150 -54.78 3.29 -10.34
C CYS A 150 -56.24 3.53 -9.87
N PRO A 151 -56.73 3.04 -8.70
CA PRO A 151 -58.06 3.40 -8.24
C PRO A 151 -58.13 4.88 -7.77
N ALA A 152 -59.28 5.51 -7.96
CA ALA A 152 -59.50 6.94 -7.67
C ALA A 152 -59.48 7.31 -6.17
N GLN A 153 -59.49 6.32 -5.27
CA GLN A 153 -59.57 6.47 -3.81
C GLN A 153 -58.42 5.73 -3.11
N ASN A 154 -57.18 6.06 -3.45
CA ASN A 154 -56.02 5.56 -2.71
C ASN A 154 -55.45 6.71 -1.87
N ASP A 155 -55.97 6.83 -0.65
CA ASP A 155 -55.66 7.87 0.33
C ASP A 155 -54.47 7.52 1.25
N ASP A 156 -54.07 6.25 1.32
CA ASP A 156 -52.85 5.82 2.03
C ASP A 156 -51.71 5.53 1.04
N LYS A 157 -50.89 6.57 0.80
CA LYS A 157 -49.84 6.58 -0.22
C LYS A 157 -48.54 5.87 0.20
N ASP A 158 -48.29 5.77 1.51
CA ASP A 158 -47.08 5.17 2.07
C ASP A 158 -47.37 4.51 3.43
N PRO A 159 -47.69 3.19 3.42
CA PRO A 159 -47.92 2.45 4.64
C PRO A 159 -46.73 2.56 5.59
N ALA A 160 -47.00 2.93 6.85
CA ALA A 160 -45.97 3.11 7.85
C ALA A 160 -45.11 1.85 8.03
N VAL A 161 -43.79 2.00 7.88
CA VAL A 161 -42.83 0.91 8.06
C VAL A 161 -42.77 0.52 9.55
N PRO A 162 -42.99 -0.75 9.94
CA PRO A 162 -42.93 -1.17 11.34
C PRO A 162 -41.57 -0.87 11.98
N THR A 163 -41.58 -0.46 13.26
CA THR A 163 -40.35 -0.09 13.99
C THR A 163 -39.26 -1.16 13.96
N SER A 164 -39.62 -2.45 14.01
CA SER A 164 -38.68 -3.56 13.89
C SER A 164 -37.95 -3.57 12.54
N MET A 165 -38.68 -3.27 11.46
CA MET A 165 -38.12 -3.17 10.12
C MET A 165 -37.23 -1.93 9.97
N GLN A 166 -37.66 -0.78 10.50
CA GLN A 166 -36.82 0.42 10.50
C GLN A 166 -35.47 0.18 11.19
N GLN A 167 -35.49 -0.52 12.33
CA GLN A 167 -34.27 -0.90 13.05
C GLN A 167 -33.37 -1.84 12.25
N ALA A 168 -33.96 -2.79 11.50
CA ALA A 168 -33.21 -3.69 10.63
C ALA A 168 -32.50 -2.92 9.49
N VAL A 169 -33.22 -2.00 8.83
CA VAL A 169 -32.67 -1.13 7.78
C VAL A 169 -31.51 -0.29 8.32
N PHE A 170 -31.70 0.40 9.45
CA PHE A 170 -30.63 1.20 10.05
C PHE A 170 -29.40 0.36 10.44
N LYS A 171 -29.60 -0.91 10.84
CA LYS A 171 -28.52 -1.83 11.18
C LYS A 171 -27.75 -2.24 9.91
N GLU A 172 -28.43 -2.58 8.83
CA GLU A 172 -27.82 -2.98 7.56
C GLU A 172 -27.00 -1.84 6.93
N TYR A 173 -27.55 -0.63 6.97
CA TYR A 173 -26.87 0.59 6.54
C TYR A 173 -25.84 1.15 7.52
N ARG A 174 -25.66 0.51 8.69
CA ARG A 174 -24.75 0.95 9.76
C ARG A 174 -24.97 2.41 10.20
N VAL A 175 -26.22 2.87 10.22
CA VAL A 175 -26.58 4.23 10.64
C VAL A 175 -26.42 4.37 12.16
N ARG A 176 -25.61 5.34 12.57
CA ARG A 176 -25.35 5.67 13.99
C ARG A 176 -26.64 6.08 14.68
N ARG A 177 -26.87 5.60 15.92
CA ARG A 177 -28.10 5.88 16.67
C ARG A 177 -28.40 7.37 16.81
N SER A 178 -27.38 8.21 16.99
CA SER A 178 -27.50 9.66 17.12
C SER A 178 -28.01 10.38 15.87
N ALA A 179 -27.87 9.77 14.68
CA ALA A 179 -28.31 10.37 13.41
C ALA A 179 -29.73 9.94 13.00
N ARG A 180 -30.25 8.82 13.54
CA ARG A 180 -31.44 8.13 13.01
C ARG A 180 -32.70 8.98 13.00
N ALA A 181 -32.98 9.73 14.06
CA ALA A 181 -34.26 10.42 14.19
C ALA A 181 -34.22 11.86 13.65
N HIS A 182 -33.06 12.37 13.25
CA HIS A 182 -32.87 13.79 12.92
C HIS A 182 -32.47 13.97 11.45
N GLU A 183 -31.79 12.97 10.89
CA GLU A 183 -31.26 13.03 9.54
C GLU A 183 -32.03 12.12 8.57
N PHE A 184 -32.70 11.07 9.06
CA PHE A 184 -33.25 10.01 8.22
C PHE A 184 -34.68 9.60 8.60
N GLN A 185 -35.45 9.22 7.59
CA GLN A 185 -36.65 8.40 7.68
C GLN A 185 -36.38 7.07 6.96
N VAL A 186 -36.98 5.97 7.42
CA VAL A 186 -36.93 4.73 6.64
C VAL A 186 -38.10 4.74 5.68
N ASP A 187 -37.79 4.65 4.40
CA ASP A 187 -38.77 4.82 3.32
C ASP A 187 -38.54 3.79 2.19
N TYR A 188 -39.55 3.64 1.33
CA TYR A 188 -39.52 2.78 0.16
C TYR A 188 -38.63 3.38 -0.95
N LEU A 189 -37.89 2.55 -1.67
CA LEU A 189 -37.22 2.97 -2.91
C LEU A 189 -38.22 3.03 -4.06
N ILE A 190 -39.05 1.99 -4.18
CA ILE A 190 -40.21 1.96 -5.06
C ILE A 190 -41.44 2.04 -4.18
N ASN A 191 -42.25 3.09 -4.32
CA ASN A 191 -43.50 3.24 -3.59
C ASN A 191 -44.46 2.05 -3.85
N PRO A 192 -45.22 1.56 -2.85
CA PRO A 192 -46.23 0.51 -3.03
C PRO A 192 -47.28 0.78 -4.11
N GLN A 193 -47.61 2.04 -4.39
CA GLN A 193 -48.47 2.48 -5.49
C GLN A 193 -47.85 2.25 -6.88
N LEU A 194 -46.56 1.94 -6.94
CA LEU A 194 -45.86 1.50 -8.15
C LEU A 194 -45.46 0.01 -8.07
N GLY A 195 -46.06 -0.74 -7.13
CA GLY A 195 -45.79 -2.17 -6.94
C GLY A 195 -44.56 -2.49 -6.09
N GLY A 196 -44.03 -1.52 -5.34
CA GLY A 196 -43.01 -1.77 -4.33
C GLY A 196 -43.51 -2.64 -3.17
N THR A 197 -42.59 -3.36 -2.53
CA THR A 197 -42.88 -4.21 -1.36
C THR A 197 -42.38 -3.60 -0.06
N GLY A 198 -42.92 -4.03 1.09
CA GLY A 198 -42.39 -3.69 2.42
C GLY A 198 -41.19 -4.52 2.87
N GLU A 199 -40.52 -5.20 1.94
CA GLU A 199 -39.33 -5.98 2.22
C GLU A 199 -38.12 -5.07 2.46
N ILE A 200 -37.18 -5.53 3.30
CA ILE A 200 -35.94 -4.78 3.58
C ILE A 200 -35.18 -4.37 2.31
N ARG A 201 -35.28 -5.17 1.24
CA ARG A 201 -34.67 -4.94 -0.07
C ARG A 201 -35.31 -3.80 -0.88
N ASN A 202 -36.42 -3.23 -0.41
CA ASN A 202 -37.04 -2.03 -0.95
C ASN A 202 -37.02 -0.87 0.04
N LEU A 203 -36.45 -1.05 1.24
CA LEU A 203 -36.42 -0.02 2.27
C LEU A 203 -35.00 0.52 2.47
N TRP A 204 -34.89 1.82 2.74
CA TRP A 204 -33.59 2.47 2.96
C TRP A 204 -33.71 3.68 3.90
N PRO A 205 -32.60 4.11 4.55
CA PRO A 205 -32.56 5.37 5.28
C PRO A 205 -32.54 6.54 4.30
N GLN A 206 -33.71 7.10 4.03
CA GLN A 206 -33.89 8.28 3.20
C GLN A 206 -33.60 9.54 4.02
N PRO A 207 -32.84 10.50 3.48
CA PRO A 207 -32.59 11.73 4.20
C PRO A 207 -33.82 12.66 4.24
N TYR A 208 -34.17 13.07 5.46
CA TYR A 208 -35.26 14.01 5.73
C TYR A 208 -34.77 15.46 5.96
N GLY A 209 -33.46 15.64 6.21
CA GLY A 209 -32.84 16.94 6.53
C GLY A 209 -32.86 17.98 5.39
N PRO A 210 -32.27 19.17 5.63
CA PRO A 210 -32.32 20.35 4.74
C PRO A 210 -31.39 20.20 3.52
N THR A 211 -31.52 19.10 2.79
CA THR A 211 -30.76 18.86 1.56
C THR A 211 -31.64 19.09 0.36
N LEU A 212 -30.99 19.46 -0.75
CA LEU A 212 -31.69 19.75 -1.99
C LEU A 212 -32.50 18.52 -2.46
N TRP A 213 -31.92 17.33 -2.38
CA TRP A 213 -32.56 16.06 -2.76
C TRP A 213 -33.02 15.33 -1.50
N ASN A 214 -34.22 15.63 -1.03
CA ASN A 214 -34.80 15.09 0.20
C ASN A 214 -36.04 14.22 -0.09
N ALA A 215 -36.69 13.75 0.98
CA ALA A 215 -37.93 12.98 0.90
C ALA A 215 -38.99 13.63 0.00
N HIS A 216 -39.28 14.91 0.22
CA HIS A 216 -40.29 15.63 -0.58
C HIS A 216 -40.00 15.65 -2.09
N ALA A 217 -38.73 15.79 -2.49
CA ALA A 217 -38.37 15.71 -3.90
C ALA A 217 -38.61 14.31 -4.48
N LYS A 218 -38.37 13.25 -3.70
CA LYS A 218 -38.70 11.89 -4.13
C LYS A 218 -40.22 11.69 -4.20
N ASP A 219 -40.97 12.15 -3.19
CA ASP A 219 -42.44 12.05 -3.16
C ASP A 219 -43.06 12.69 -4.43
N ASP A 220 -42.58 13.87 -4.82
CA ASP A 220 -43.05 14.56 -6.03
C ASP A 220 -42.78 13.74 -7.31
N LEU A 221 -41.63 13.03 -7.38
CA LEU A 221 -41.34 12.12 -8.48
C LEU A 221 -42.23 10.88 -8.44
N GLU A 222 -42.47 10.29 -7.28
CA GLU A 222 -43.32 9.11 -7.14
C GLU A 222 -44.76 9.42 -7.55
N ASP A 223 -45.31 10.54 -7.11
CA ASP A 223 -46.61 11.06 -7.55
C ASP A 223 -46.63 11.25 -9.08
N ARG A 224 -45.56 11.84 -9.66
CA ARG A 224 -45.48 12.08 -11.12
C ARG A 224 -45.44 10.77 -11.91
N LEU A 225 -44.60 9.82 -11.50
CA LEU A 225 -44.49 8.52 -12.17
C LEU A 225 -45.79 7.72 -12.05
N HIS A 226 -46.43 7.75 -10.88
CA HIS A 226 -47.73 7.12 -10.68
C HIS A 226 -48.80 7.68 -11.62
N GLN A 227 -48.91 9.01 -11.73
CA GLN A 227 -49.81 9.65 -12.68
C GLN A 227 -49.53 9.23 -14.12
N MET A 228 -48.27 9.23 -14.54
CA MET A 228 -47.88 8.81 -15.89
C MET A 228 -48.21 7.34 -16.17
N VAL A 229 -48.03 6.46 -15.18
CA VAL A 229 -48.43 5.04 -15.26
C VAL A 229 -49.95 4.92 -15.40
N CYS A 230 -50.73 5.66 -14.61
CA CYS A 230 -52.19 5.61 -14.66
C CYS A 230 -52.76 6.22 -15.95
N ASN A 231 -52.06 7.21 -16.52
CA ASN A 231 -52.35 7.77 -17.84
C ASN A 231 -51.85 6.90 -19.01
N ARG A 232 -51.16 5.78 -18.71
CA ARG A 232 -50.55 4.86 -19.71
C ARG A 232 -49.46 5.52 -20.57
N GLU A 233 -48.82 6.57 -20.06
CA GLU A 233 -47.71 7.26 -20.73
C GLU A 233 -46.40 6.46 -20.60
N ILE A 234 -46.21 5.77 -19.47
CA ILE A 234 -45.10 4.85 -19.21
C ILE A 234 -45.61 3.54 -18.62
N GLY A 235 -44.82 2.47 -18.73
CA GLY A 235 -45.14 1.19 -18.12
C GLY A 235 -44.80 1.15 -16.62
N ILE A 236 -45.49 0.29 -15.86
CA ILE A 236 -45.19 0.04 -14.44
C ILE A 236 -43.71 -0.33 -14.25
N SER A 237 -43.19 -1.27 -15.05
CA SER A 237 -41.79 -1.71 -14.97
C SER A 237 -40.78 -0.60 -15.32
N GLU A 238 -41.17 0.36 -16.16
CA GLU A 238 -40.33 1.53 -16.46
C GLU A 238 -40.24 2.44 -15.23
N ALA A 239 -41.37 2.79 -14.62
CA ALA A 239 -41.39 3.59 -13.39
C ALA A 239 -40.58 2.95 -12.26
N GLN A 240 -40.73 1.64 -12.06
CA GLN A 240 -39.94 0.86 -11.09
C GLN A 240 -38.44 0.94 -11.39
N HIS A 241 -38.04 0.83 -12.66
CA HIS A 241 -36.65 0.88 -13.08
C HIS A 241 -36.03 2.28 -12.87
N GLU A 242 -36.77 3.34 -13.17
CA GLU A 242 -36.35 4.74 -12.99
C GLU A 242 -36.06 5.04 -11.51
N LEU A 243 -36.94 4.63 -10.61
CA LEU A 243 -36.76 4.77 -9.16
C LEU A 243 -35.56 3.95 -8.65
N ALA A 244 -35.50 2.66 -9.03
CA ALA A 244 -34.49 1.74 -8.52
C ALA A 244 -33.05 2.08 -8.97
N THR A 245 -32.91 2.62 -10.18
CA THR A 245 -31.59 2.89 -10.76
C THR A 245 -31.00 4.20 -10.25
N ASN A 246 -31.76 5.30 -10.37
CA ASN A 246 -31.33 6.62 -9.93
C ASN A 246 -32.53 7.58 -9.92
N TRP A 247 -33.27 7.60 -8.81
CA TRP A 247 -34.44 8.47 -8.66
C TRP A 247 -34.12 9.97 -8.87
N ILE A 248 -32.92 10.45 -8.55
CA ILE A 248 -32.54 11.86 -8.80
C ILE A 248 -32.44 12.14 -10.30
N ALA A 249 -31.83 11.23 -11.07
CA ALA A 249 -31.76 11.36 -12.52
C ALA A 249 -33.16 11.28 -13.15
N ALA A 250 -34.01 10.38 -12.66
CA ALA A 250 -35.40 10.29 -13.06
C ALA A 250 -36.15 11.60 -12.77
N TYR A 251 -36.01 12.19 -11.58
CA TYR A 251 -36.59 13.50 -11.26
C TYR A 251 -36.21 14.55 -12.31
N LYS A 252 -34.91 14.67 -12.60
CA LYS A 252 -34.42 15.64 -13.59
C LYS A 252 -35.01 15.39 -14.99
N LYS A 253 -35.16 14.13 -15.39
CA LYS A 253 -35.76 13.70 -16.66
C LYS A 253 -37.23 14.10 -16.73
N TYR A 254 -38.05 13.70 -15.75
CA TYR A 254 -39.50 13.85 -15.81
C TYR A 254 -40.01 15.25 -15.45
N PHE A 255 -39.23 16.04 -14.70
CA PHE A 255 -39.52 17.45 -14.43
C PHE A 255 -38.74 18.43 -15.30
N ASN A 256 -37.85 17.93 -16.18
CA ASN A 256 -36.98 18.75 -17.05
C ASN A 256 -36.27 19.88 -16.30
N THR A 257 -35.67 19.56 -15.15
CA THR A 257 -35.02 20.52 -14.25
C THR A 257 -33.72 19.96 -13.70
N GLN A 258 -32.81 20.82 -13.25
CA GLN A 258 -31.57 20.41 -12.56
C GLN A 258 -31.69 20.42 -11.04
N THR A 259 -32.76 21.03 -10.51
CA THR A 259 -33.03 21.16 -9.07
C THR A 259 -34.50 20.83 -8.79
N PRO A 260 -34.83 20.24 -7.64
CA PRO A 260 -36.23 19.99 -7.29
C PRO A 260 -37.04 21.27 -7.30
N LEU A 261 -38.26 21.15 -7.80
CA LEU A 261 -39.22 22.23 -7.80
C LEU A 261 -39.52 22.57 -6.35
N ARG A 262 -39.23 23.81 -5.92
CA ARG A 262 -39.66 24.25 -4.60
C ARG A 262 -41.19 24.24 -4.60
N LYS A 263 -41.79 23.31 -3.88
CA LYS A 263 -43.24 23.25 -3.64
C LYS A 263 -43.77 24.63 -3.19
N GLU A 264 -42.96 25.42 -2.48
CA GLU A 264 -43.24 26.79 -2.06
C GLU A 264 -43.36 27.80 -3.23
N ALA A 265 -42.55 27.68 -4.28
CA ALA A 265 -42.61 28.56 -5.44
C ALA A 265 -43.80 28.24 -6.36
N ALA A 266 -44.16 26.96 -6.46
CA ALA A 266 -45.32 26.50 -7.21
C ALA A 266 -46.65 26.88 -6.50
N LEU A 267 -46.71 26.73 -5.17
CA LEU A 267 -47.87 27.16 -4.37
C LEU A 267 -48.04 28.69 -4.35
N ALA A 268 -46.95 29.45 -4.44
CA ALA A 268 -46.99 30.90 -4.60
C ALA A 268 -47.58 31.30 -5.97
N ALA A 269 -47.17 30.63 -7.06
CA ALA A 269 -47.69 30.90 -8.39
C ALA A 269 -49.19 30.58 -8.53
N VAL A 270 -49.67 29.50 -7.90
CA VAL A 270 -51.10 29.14 -7.90
C VAL A 270 -51.96 30.13 -7.10
N ARG A 271 -51.47 30.64 -5.95
CA ARG A 271 -52.16 31.68 -5.17
C ARG A 271 -52.27 33.01 -5.93
N ASP A 272 -51.27 33.36 -6.73
CA ASP A 272 -51.29 34.58 -7.53
C ASP A 272 -52.27 34.49 -8.71
N ASP A 273 -52.47 33.31 -9.30
CA ASP A 273 -53.47 33.07 -10.37
C ASP A 273 -54.92 33.10 -9.85
N GLU A 274 -55.20 32.55 -8.66
CA GLU A 274 -56.53 32.65 -8.04
C GLU A 274 -56.90 34.09 -7.67
N ALA A 275 -55.91 34.92 -7.31
CA ALA A 275 -56.08 36.35 -7.02
C ALA A 275 -56.30 37.23 -8.28
N TRP A 276 -56.06 36.69 -9.48
CA TRP A 276 -56.39 37.34 -10.75
C TRP A 276 -57.81 37.01 -11.23
N MET A 277 -58.35 35.82 -10.91
CA MET A 277 -59.71 35.44 -11.31
C MET A 277 -60.83 36.02 -10.42
N GLN A 278 -60.47 36.62 -9.28
CA GLN A 278 -61.42 37.27 -8.36
C GLN A 278 -61.43 38.81 -8.49
N ARG A 279 -60.80 39.37 -9.53
CA ARG A 279 -60.81 40.81 -9.86
C ARG A 279 -61.57 41.11 -11.14
#